data_AF-A0A955WPL1-F1
#
_entry.id   AF-A0A955WPL1-F1
#
_cell.length_a   1.000
_cell.length_b   1.000
_cell.length_c   1.000
_cell.angle_alpha   90.00
_cell.angle_beta   90.00
_cell.angle_gamma   90.00
#
_symmetry.space_group_name_H-M   'P 1'
#
loop_
_entity.id
_entity.type
_entity.pdbx_description
1 polymer ?
#
loop_
_entity_poly.entity_id
_entity_poly.type
_entity_poly.pdbx_seq_one_letter_code
_entity_poly.pdbx_strand_id
1 'polypeptide(L)'
;LLLGEALEHTTDDDGAVEAWQAGYEGALRRGDLMVANEMKAKLVARGAEVPEDPTAAGAGDVEFEDREPLEGEVRDARTGRVGAALAFAPFPDAVGEWIQAHITGESWEAWMEMSIKVINELRLDLGDPEHQAAYDQHMQAFLNVPAEVFAARDA
;
A
#
# COMPACT_ATOMS: atom_id res chain seq x y z
N LEU A 1 -24.18 17.61 2.86
CA LEU A 1 -25.09 16.77 3.68
C LEU A 1 -26.55 17.22 3.57
N LEU A 2 -26.87 18.51 3.70
CA LEU A 2 -28.27 18.97 3.82
C LEU A 2 -29.18 18.86 2.58
N LEU A 3 -28.67 18.67 1.36
CA LEU A 3 -29.54 18.56 0.16
C LEU A 3 -30.04 17.13 -0.09
N GLY A 4 -29.20 16.12 0.13
CA GLY A 4 -29.55 14.71 -0.09
C GLY A 4 -30.56 14.19 0.93
N GLU A 5 -30.40 14.54 2.21
CA GLU A 5 -31.38 14.21 3.26
C GLU A 5 -32.74 14.90 3.05
N ALA A 6 -32.75 16.11 2.47
CA ALA A 6 -33.98 16.81 2.15
C ALA A 6 -34.76 16.15 1.01
N LEU A 7 -34.04 15.55 0.04
CA LEU A 7 -34.63 14.81 -1.07
C LEU A 7 -35.08 13.39 -0.69
N GLU A 8 -34.50 12.78 0.35
CA GLU A 8 -34.97 11.51 0.93
C GLU A 8 -36.42 11.59 1.48
N HIS A 9 -36.93 12.79 1.77
CA HIS A 9 -38.30 13.02 2.22
C HIS A 9 -39.29 13.33 1.09
N THR A 10 -38.82 13.44 -0.15
CA THR A 10 -39.65 13.53 -1.35
C THR A 10 -39.57 12.20 -2.10
N THR A 11 -40.68 11.71 -2.63
CA THR A 11 -40.80 10.44 -3.39
C THR A 11 -40.06 10.45 -4.74
N ASP A 12 -38.85 10.99 -4.78
CA ASP A 12 -38.00 11.17 -5.96
C ASP A 12 -36.63 10.53 -5.70
N ASP A 13 -36.59 9.22 -5.86
CA ASP A 13 -35.39 8.41 -5.64
C ASP A 13 -34.28 8.75 -6.66
N ASP A 14 -34.66 9.13 -7.89
CA ASP A 14 -33.73 9.52 -8.96
C ASP A 14 -33.03 10.84 -8.62
N GLY A 15 -33.79 11.86 -8.17
CA GLY A 15 -33.22 13.13 -7.72
C GLY A 15 -32.30 13.00 -6.49
N ALA A 16 -32.60 12.05 -5.59
CA ALA A 16 -31.73 11.75 -4.47
C ALA A 16 -30.39 11.16 -4.93
N VAL A 17 -30.39 10.22 -5.88
CA VAL A 17 -29.16 9.62 -6.44
C VAL A 17 -28.27 10.69 -7.06
N GLU A 18 -28.81 11.56 -7.92
CA GLU A 18 -28.03 12.65 -8.54
C GLU A 18 -27.41 13.58 -7.50
N ALA A 19 -28.16 13.94 -6.45
CA ALA A 19 -27.68 14.78 -5.36
C ALA A 19 -26.54 14.12 -4.57
N TRP A 20 -26.62 12.82 -4.33
CA TRP A 20 -25.56 12.05 -3.66
C TRP A 20 -24.32 11.89 -4.54
N GLN A 21 -24.47 11.67 -5.84
CA GLN A 21 -23.35 11.61 -6.80
C GLN A 21 -22.59 12.94 -6.86
N ALA A 22 -23.31 14.06 -7.05
CA ALA A 22 -22.71 15.40 -7.06
C ALA A 22 -22.07 15.76 -5.70
N GLY A 23 -22.67 15.30 -4.59
CA GLY A 23 -22.13 15.45 -3.25
C GLY A 23 -20.82 14.69 -3.04
N TYR A 24 -20.77 13.45 -3.51
CA TYR A 24 -19.61 12.56 -3.45
C TYR A 24 -18.41 13.17 -4.19
N GLU A 25 -18.60 13.58 -5.45
CA GLU A 25 -17.55 14.27 -6.22
C GLU A 25 -17.08 15.56 -5.55
N GLY A 26 -18.01 16.33 -4.99
CA GLY A 26 -17.70 17.56 -4.28
C GLY A 26 -16.86 17.30 -3.02
N ALA A 27 -17.14 16.20 -2.30
CA ALA A 27 -16.39 15.81 -1.11
C ALA A 27 -14.98 15.31 -1.48
N LEU A 28 -14.85 14.50 -2.54
CA LEU A 28 -13.55 14.08 -3.08
C LEU A 28 -12.69 15.27 -3.49
N ARG A 29 -13.26 16.25 -4.22
CA ARG A 29 -12.55 17.49 -4.61
C ARG A 29 -12.09 18.34 -3.42
N ARG A 30 -12.73 18.21 -2.26
CA ARG A 30 -12.36 18.91 -1.02
C ARG A 30 -11.43 18.10 -0.12
N GLY A 31 -11.22 16.81 -0.39
CA GLY A 31 -10.45 15.91 0.47
C GLY A 31 -11.19 15.42 1.72
N ASP A 32 -12.52 15.62 1.80
CA ASP A 32 -13.34 15.18 2.93
C ASP A 32 -13.71 13.68 2.80
N LEU A 33 -12.72 12.81 3.02
CA LEU A 33 -12.85 11.36 2.78
C LEU A 33 -13.96 10.69 3.61
N MET A 34 -14.18 11.14 4.85
CA MET A 34 -15.27 10.62 5.70
C MET A 34 -16.64 10.89 5.08
N VAL A 35 -16.88 12.11 4.60
CA VAL A 35 -18.15 12.50 3.96
C VAL A 35 -18.31 11.79 2.62
N ALA A 36 -17.23 11.66 1.85
CA ALA A 36 -17.24 10.91 0.60
C ALA A 36 -17.62 9.44 0.84
N ASN A 37 -17.03 8.79 1.85
CA ASN A 37 -17.32 7.40 2.19
C ASN A 37 -18.76 7.18 2.68
N GLU A 38 -19.31 8.12 3.47
CA GLU A 38 -20.71 8.09 3.87
C GLU A 38 -21.67 8.20 2.68
N MET A 39 -21.39 9.10 1.73
CA MET A 39 -22.19 9.27 0.50
C MET A 39 -22.07 8.05 -0.42
N LYS A 40 -20.88 7.46 -0.54
CA LYS A 40 -20.64 6.21 -1.25
C LYS A 40 -21.47 5.07 -0.67
N ALA A 41 -21.49 4.92 0.66
CA ALA A 41 -22.32 3.91 1.31
C ALA A 41 -23.82 4.09 1.02
N LYS A 42 -24.29 5.35 0.96
CA LYS A 42 -25.69 5.69 0.63
C LYS A 42 -26.06 5.43 -0.83
N LEU A 43 -25.12 5.59 -1.77
CA LEU A 43 -25.28 5.24 -3.19
C LEU A 43 -25.32 3.72 -3.38
N VAL A 44 -24.39 2.99 -2.75
CA VAL A 44 -24.32 1.52 -2.79
C VAL A 44 -25.57 0.87 -2.19
N ALA A 45 -26.07 1.38 -1.06
CA ALA A 45 -27.29 0.89 -0.44
C ALA A 45 -28.54 1.01 -1.34
N ARG A 46 -28.48 1.88 -2.36
CA ARG A 46 -29.55 2.11 -3.34
C ARG A 46 -29.31 1.42 -4.68
N GLY A 47 -28.20 0.68 -4.82
CA GLY A 47 -27.80 0.07 -6.09
C GLY A 47 -27.47 1.10 -7.18
N ALA A 48 -27.19 2.35 -6.80
CA ALA A 48 -26.87 3.43 -7.71
C ALA A 48 -25.39 3.38 -8.13
N GLU A 49 -25.11 3.84 -9.36
CA GLU A 49 -23.75 3.95 -9.87
C GLU A 49 -22.97 5.00 -9.07
N VAL A 50 -21.80 4.61 -8.55
CA VAL A 50 -20.91 5.52 -7.83
C VAL A 50 -19.93 6.13 -8.84
N PRO A 51 -19.86 7.47 -8.97
CA PRO A 51 -18.92 8.13 -9.88
C PRO A 51 -17.49 7.66 -9.60
N GLU A 52 -16.68 7.50 -10.65
CA GLU A 52 -15.28 7.09 -10.49
C GLU A 52 -14.52 8.14 -9.68
N ASP A 53 -13.72 7.67 -8.71
CA ASP A 53 -12.87 8.53 -7.91
C ASP A 53 -11.63 8.93 -8.73
N PRO A 54 -11.48 10.21 -9.13
CA PRO A 54 -10.32 10.66 -9.90
C PRO A 54 -9.02 10.66 -9.08
N THR A 55 -9.11 10.52 -7.74
CA THR A 55 -7.97 10.37 -6.84
C THR A 55 -7.59 8.91 -6.57
N ALA A 56 -8.46 7.96 -6.94
CA ALA A 56 -8.18 6.52 -6.84
C ALA A 56 -7.18 6.00 -7.89
N ALA A 57 -6.65 6.86 -8.77
CA ALA A 57 -5.58 6.50 -9.70
C ALA A 57 -4.25 6.11 -9.00
N GLY A 58 -4.16 6.19 -7.67
CA GLY A 58 -2.98 5.78 -6.91
C GLY A 58 -3.23 5.21 -5.52
N ALA A 59 -4.49 5.00 -5.12
CA ALA A 59 -4.85 4.46 -3.81
C ALA A 59 -5.93 3.38 -3.97
N GLY A 60 -5.54 2.27 -4.60
CA GLY A 60 -6.40 1.12 -4.76
C GLY A 60 -6.56 0.37 -3.43
N ASP A 61 -7.58 0.74 -2.65
CA ASP A 61 -8.29 -0.22 -1.80
C ASP A 61 -9.09 -1.15 -2.72
N VAL A 62 -8.38 -2.02 -3.42
CA VAL A 62 -8.95 -3.22 -4.01
C VAL A 62 -8.35 -4.40 -3.29
N GLU A 63 -9.21 -5.12 -2.56
CA GLU A 63 -8.95 -6.46 -2.05
C GLU A 63 -8.66 -7.39 -3.24
N PHE A 64 -7.42 -7.37 -3.72
CA PHE A 64 -6.88 -8.39 -4.60
C PHE A 64 -5.68 -9.01 -3.88
N GLU A 65 -5.92 -9.67 -2.76
CA GLU A 65 -4.88 -10.45 -2.07
C GLU A 65 -4.23 -11.49 -3.01
N ASP A 66 -4.96 -11.93 -4.06
CA ASP A 66 -4.52 -12.98 -4.98
C ASP A 66 -4.37 -12.55 -6.46
N ARG A 67 -4.26 -11.26 -6.79
CA ARG A 67 -3.91 -10.91 -8.18
C ARG A 67 -2.50 -11.38 -8.53
N GLU A 68 -2.30 -11.91 -9.73
CA GLU A 68 -0.96 -12.20 -10.23
C GLU A 68 -0.20 -10.90 -10.54
N PRO A 69 1.12 -10.81 -10.28
CA PRO A 69 1.94 -9.69 -10.68
C PRO A 69 1.96 -9.48 -12.20
N LEU A 70 1.82 -8.22 -12.63
CA LEU A 70 2.02 -7.84 -14.01
C LEU A 70 3.51 -7.58 -14.29
N GLU A 71 3.85 -7.32 -15.56
CA GLU A 71 5.21 -6.98 -15.95
C GLU A 71 5.70 -5.72 -15.21
N GLY A 72 6.83 -5.85 -14.50
CA GLY A 72 7.38 -4.78 -13.65
C GLY A 72 6.82 -4.72 -12.22
N GLU A 73 5.96 -5.66 -11.83
CA GLU A 73 5.44 -5.79 -10.48
C GLU A 73 5.93 -7.06 -9.79
N VAL A 74 5.83 -7.07 -8.46
CA VAL A 74 6.25 -8.17 -7.60
C VAL A 74 5.26 -8.36 -6.46
N ARG A 75 5.07 -9.62 -6.03
CA ARG A 75 4.35 -9.93 -4.80
C ARG A 75 5.28 -9.75 -3.60
N ASP A 76 4.88 -8.88 -2.69
CA ASP A 76 5.65 -8.53 -1.51
C ASP A 76 5.62 -9.63 -0.43
N ALA A 77 6.78 -10.12 -0.02
CA ALA A 77 6.88 -11.12 1.04
C ALA A 77 6.54 -10.59 2.45
N ARG A 78 6.66 -9.26 2.67
CA ARG A 78 6.31 -8.61 3.94
C ARG A 78 4.81 -8.38 4.05
N THR A 79 4.20 -7.82 3.00
CA THR A 79 2.79 -7.37 3.05
C THR A 79 1.80 -8.30 2.35
N GLY A 80 2.28 -9.22 1.50
CA GLY A 80 1.46 -10.10 0.66
C GLY A 80 0.87 -9.40 -0.58
N ARG A 81 0.96 -8.07 -0.65
CA ARG A 81 0.38 -7.24 -1.71
C ARG A 81 1.30 -7.22 -2.93
N VAL A 82 0.71 -7.02 -4.11
CA VAL A 82 1.47 -6.83 -5.33
C VAL A 82 1.66 -5.34 -5.61
N GLY A 83 2.91 -4.95 -5.88
CA GLY A 83 3.27 -3.56 -6.19
C GLY A 83 4.49 -3.48 -7.11
N ALA A 84 4.97 -2.26 -7.35
CA ALA A 84 6.11 -2.01 -8.24
C ALA A 84 7.38 -2.72 -7.74
N ALA A 85 8.06 -3.42 -8.65
CA ALA A 85 9.35 -4.06 -8.37
C ALA A 85 10.49 -3.03 -8.29
N LEU A 86 11.59 -3.42 -7.64
CA LEU A 86 12.80 -2.59 -7.60
C LEU A 86 13.48 -2.54 -8.97
N ALA A 87 13.95 -1.35 -9.35
CA ALA A 87 14.67 -1.14 -10.61
C ALA A 87 16.00 -1.92 -10.67
N PHE A 88 16.65 -2.13 -9.52
CA PHE A 88 17.92 -2.86 -9.39
C PHE A 88 18.01 -3.53 -8.02
N ALA A 89 18.76 -4.63 -7.94
CA ALA A 89 19.09 -5.29 -6.68
C ALA A 89 19.89 -4.34 -5.77
N PRO A 90 19.53 -4.20 -4.48
CA PRO A 90 20.21 -3.28 -3.57
C PRO A 90 21.63 -3.72 -3.22
N PHE A 91 21.91 -5.02 -3.30
CA PHE A 91 23.21 -5.62 -3.04
C PHE A 91 23.58 -6.57 -4.19
N PRO A 92 24.87 -6.71 -4.53
CA PRO A 92 25.34 -7.61 -5.58
C PRO A 92 25.52 -9.04 -5.04
N ASP A 93 24.52 -9.56 -4.32
CA ASP A 93 24.54 -10.88 -3.70
C ASP A 93 23.18 -11.58 -3.77
N ALA A 94 23.11 -12.83 -3.29
CA ALA A 94 21.88 -13.63 -3.32
C ALA A 94 20.72 -12.97 -2.53
N VAL A 95 21.02 -12.21 -1.48
CA VAL A 95 20.01 -11.50 -0.68
C VAL A 95 19.44 -10.33 -1.49
N GLY A 96 20.29 -9.55 -2.16
CA GLY A 96 19.86 -8.46 -3.03
C GLY A 96 19.02 -8.92 -4.22
N GLU A 97 19.42 -10.03 -4.86
CA GLU A 97 18.63 -10.65 -5.94
C GLU A 97 17.26 -11.12 -5.43
N TRP A 98 17.22 -11.75 -4.25
CA TRP A 98 15.95 -12.18 -3.65
C TRP A 98 15.04 -11.00 -3.31
N ILE A 99 15.59 -9.93 -2.72
CA ILE A 99 14.83 -8.71 -2.39
C ILE A 99 14.23 -8.11 -3.65
N GLN A 100 15.00 -7.97 -4.73
CA GLN A 100 14.48 -7.44 -5.99
C GLN A 100 13.29 -8.28 -6.52
N ALA A 101 13.36 -9.60 -6.36
CA ALA A 101 12.37 -10.53 -6.89
C ALA A 101 11.14 -10.75 -5.99
N HIS A 102 11.15 -10.32 -4.71
CA HIS A 102 10.07 -10.62 -3.75
C HIS A 102 9.64 -9.45 -2.86
N ILE A 103 10.24 -8.27 -3.01
CA ILE A 103 9.93 -7.08 -2.19
C ILE A 103 9.58 -5.93 -3.12
N THR A 104 8.50 -5.21 -2.80
CA THR A 104 8.11 -4.03 -3.56
C THR A 104 9.00 -2.83 -3.23
N GLY A 105 9.05 -1.86 -4.15
CA GLY A 105 9.76 -0.60 -3.91
C GLY A 105 9.29 0.10 -2.63
N GLU A 106 7.98 0.09 -2.35
CA GLU A 106 7.40 0.65 -1.13
C GLU A 106 7.93 -0.03 0.14
N SER A 107 7.96 -1.37 0.17
CA SER A 107 8.48 -2.08 1.34
C SER A 107 9.98 -1.91 1.53
N TRP A 108 10.72 -1.77 0.42
CA TRP A 108 12.15 -1.46 0.48
C TRP A 108 12.41 -0.06 1.03
N GLU A 109 11.67 0.96 0.58
CA GLU A 109 11.77 2.32 1.11
C GLU A 109 11.44 2.36 2.61
N ALA A 110 10.37 1.66 3.02
CA ALA A 110 10.01 1.54 4.43
C ALA A 110 11.12 0.86 5.26
N TRP A 111 11.81 -0.13 4.68
CA TRP A 111 12.98 -0.74 5.34
C TRP A 111 14.13 0.26 5.44
N MET A 112 14.43 1.05 4.41
CA MET A 112 15.50 2.05 4.45
C MET A 112 15.28 3.09 5.57
N GLU A 113 14.04 3.52 5.81
CA GLU A 113 13.74 4.40 6.94
C GLU A 113 13.89 3.70 8.30
N MET A 114 13.47 2.44 8.39
CA MET A 114 13.59 1.65 9.61
C MET A 114 15.05 1.31 9.92
N SER A 115 15.86 1.02 8.90
CA SER A 115 17.25 0.62 9.02
C SER A 115 18.10 1.74 9.64
N ILE A 116 17.80 3.00 9.32
CA ILE A 116 18.39 4.17 9.99
C ILE A 116 18.11 4.16 11.50
N LYS A 117 16.88 3.84 11.91
CA LYS A 117 16.52 3.75 13.34
C LYS A 117 17.26 2.59 14.00
N VAL A 118 17.32 1.43 13.36
CA VAL A 118 18.07 0.26 13.85
C VAL A 118 19.53 0.61 14.07
N ILE A 119 20.18 1.24 13.09
CA ILE A 119 21.58 1.68 13.17
C ILE A 119 21.79 2.64 14.35
N ASN A 120 20.92 3.63 14.50
CA ASN A 120 21.07 4.66 15.54
C ASN A 120 20.81 4.12 16.94
N GLU A 121 19.75 3.32 17.14
CA GLU A 121 19.35 2.81 18.45
C GLU A 121 20.32 1.74 18.96
N LEU A 122 20.82 0.87 18.08
CA LEU A 122 21.81 -0.16 18.42
C LEU A 122 23.25 0.34 18.29
N ARG A 123 23.45 1.56 17.78
CA ARG A 123 24.76 2.18 17.49
C ARG A 123 25.65 1.28 16.63
N LEU A 124 25.06 0.73 15.58
CA LEU A 124 25.76 -0.18 14.67
C LEU A 124 26.81 0.58 13.85
N ASP A 125 27.99 -0.01 13.77
CA ASP A 125 29.01 0.34 12.81
C ASP A 125 28.97 -0.68 11.67
N LEU A 126 28.48 -0.28 10.50
CA LEU A 126 28.38 -1.18 9.33
C LEU A 126 29.74 -1.57 8.75
N GLY A 127 30.87 -1.09 9.28
CA GLY A 127 32.19 -1.63 8.97
C GLY A 127 32.56 -2.86 9.80
N ASP A 128 31.86 -3.11 10.92
CA ASP A 128 32.09 -4.25 11.80
C ASP A 128 31.21 -5.45 11.38
N PRO A 129 31.78 -6.64 11.12
CA PRO A 129 31.03 -7.83 10.76
C PRO A 129 29.94 -8.24 11.78
N GLU A 130 30.17 -8.05 13.08
CA GLU A 130 29.18 -8.41 14.10
C GLU A 130 27.96 -7.48 14.04
N HIS A 131 28.19 -6.20 13.77
CA HIS A 131 27.13 -5.22 13.60
C HIS A 131 26.40 -5.38 12.26
N GLN A 132 27.10 -5.77 11.19
CA GLN A 132 26.46 -6.15 9.93
C GLN A 132 25.52 -7.35 10.14
N ALA A 133 25.95 -8.38 10.89
CA ALA A 133 25.10 -9.51 11.20
C ALA A 133 23.85 -9.10 12.00
N ALA A 134 23.97 -8.15 12.94
CA ALA A 134 22.82 -7.60 13.65
C ALA A 134 21.88 -6.82 12.71
N TYR A 135 22.43 -5.99 11.82
CA TYR A 135 21.66 -5.27 10.80
C TYR A 135 20.86 -6.24 9.92
N ASP A 136 21.52 -7.30 9.45
CA ASP A 136 20.92 -8.32 8.59
C ASP A 136 19.79 -9.08 9.29
N GLN A 137 19.94 -9.40 10.58
CA GLN A 137 18.86 -10.02 11.37
C GLN A 137 17.61 -9.12 11.44
N HIS A 138 17.80 -7.82 11.60
CA HIS A 138 16.68 -6.87 11.60
C HIS A 138 16.06 -6.72 10.21
N MET A 139 16.86 -6.72 9.15
CA MET A 139 16.38 -6.69 7.77
C MET A 139 15.55 -7.94 7.46
N GLN A 140 16.07 -9.10 7.82
CA GLN A 140 15.43 -10.39 7.65
C GLN A 140 14.05 -10.40 8.31
N ALA A 141 13.99 -9.98 9.58
CA ALA A 141 12.76 -9.95 10.35
C ALA A 141 11.75 -8.93 9.80
N PHE A 142 12.21 -7.78 9.30
CA PHE A 142 11.33 -6.73 8.78
C PHE A 142 10.76 -7.06 7.40
N LEU A 143 11.57 -7.65 6.51
CA LEU A 143 11.20 -7.97 5.14
C LEU A 143 10.68 -9.41 4.95
N ASN A 144 10.63 -10.21 6.02
CA ASN A 144 10.32 -11.65 5.96
C ASN A 144 11.21 -12.42 4.97
N VAL A 145 12.49 -12.07 4.92
CA VAL A 145 13.44 -12.77 4.04
C VAL A 145 13.72 -14.17 4.62
N PRO A 146 13.63 -15.26 3.82
CA PRO A 146 13.92 -16.61 4.29
C PRO A 146 15.36 -16.74 4.78
N ALA A 147 15.57 -17.47 5.87
CA ALA A 147 16.90 -17.65 6.47
C ALA A 147 17.89 -18.35 5.53
N GLU A 148 17.38 -19.17 4.63
CA GLU A 148 18.14 -19.90 3.63
C GLU A 148 18.82 -18.97 2.62
N VAL A 149 18.21 -17.81 2.34
CA VAL A 149 18.77 -16.82 1.42
C VAL A 149 20.02 -16.17 2.01
N PHE A 150 19.99 -15.85 3.31
CA PHE A 150 21.18 -15.35 4.02
C PHE A 150 22.27 -16.42 4.13
N ALA A 151 21.89 -17.67 4.42
CA ALA A 151 22.85 -18.78 4.45
C ALA A 151 23.55 -18.99 3.10
N ALA A 152 22.87 -18.73 1.98
CA ALA A 152 23.45 -18.85 0.64
C ALA A 152 24.43 -17.72 0.28
N ARG A 153 24.35 -16.56 0.94
CA ARG A 153 25.32 -15.46 0.77
C ARG A 153 26.67 -15.78 1.39
N ASP A 154 26.65 -16.51 2.51
CA ASP A 154 27.84 -16.81 3.32
C ASP A 154 28.52 -18.15 2.93
N ALA A 155 27.97 -18.85 1.93
CA ALA A 155 28.45 -20.14 1.41
C ALA A 155 29.46 -20.01 0.28
#